data_AF-A0A355VWV7-F1
#
_entry.id   AF-A0A355VWV7-F1
#
_cell.length_a   1.000
_cell.length_b   1.000
_cell.length_c   1.000
_cell.angle_alpha   90.00
_cell.angle_beta   90.00
_cell.angle_gamma   90.00
#
_symmetry.space_group_name_H-M   'P 1'
#
loop_
_entity.id
_entity.type
_entity.pdbx_description
1 polymer ?
#
loop_
_entity_poly.entity_id
_entity_poly.type
_entity_poly.pdbx_seq_one_letter_code
_entity_poly.pdbx_strand_id
1 'polypeptide(L)'
;MLIWGWTTKQTSSTLTNTDCTSCQEGPFFRLVLQKFFTLFFIPTFPLAKEIVLFCEKCGCTFSDVSENTAPAIKEEAHEKTPWWGWSGSVLASFLVLFFVYISTEERSTELLIRSQPEVGDVIFLHDAELKSAPYYFIKVSSLEETDLMFFQSTHSYSRLSGAKKAATREPHDKIYYTDEVFQFSREYIKKSKDVRGAIRPSKPSVRNSKDLSKEIKDYLLVSPKTGHKKD
;
A
#
# COMPACT_ATOMS: atom_id res chain seq x y z
N MET A 1 1.14 -16.61 -4.77
CA MET A 1 1.07 -17.23 -6.11
C MET A 1 0.21 -16.31 -6.96
N LEU A 2 0.77 -15.72 -8.03
CA LEU A 2 0.01 -14.84 -8.92
C LEU A 2 -0.65 -15.74 -9.96
N ILE A 3 -1.98 -15.75 -10.02
CA ILE A 3 -2.75 -16.56 -10.97
C ILE A 3 -3.23 -15.61 -12.06
N TRP A 4 -2.68 -15.78 -13.27
CA TRP A 4 -3.06 -15.00 -14.45
C TRP A 4 -3.51 -15.94 -15.57
N GLY A 5 -4.33 -15.43 -16.49
CA GLY A 5 -4.79 -16.19 -17.64
C GLY A 5 -5.61 -15.34 -18.60
N TRP A 6 -6.35 -16.03 -19.47
CA TRP A 6 -7.29 -15.42 -20.39
C TRP A 6 -8.62 -16.16 -20.35
N THR A 7 -9.71 -15.42 -20.51
CA THR A 7 -11.05 -15.99 -20.66
C THR A 7 -11.71 -15.41 -21.90
N THR A 8 -12.39 -16.26 -22.65
CA THR A 8 -13.21 -15.84 -23.80
C THR A 8 -14.66 -15.82 -23.36
N LYS A 9 -15.35 -14.70 -23.57
CA LYS A 9 -16.78 -14.55 -23.29
C LYS A 9 -17.54 -14.17 -24.55
N GLN A 10 -18.68 -14.81 -24.77
CA GLN A 10 -19.64 -14.37 -25.77
C GLN A 10 -20.28 -13.07 -25.30
N THR A 11 -20.19 -12.03 -26.12
CA THR A 11 -20.67 -10.68 -25.78
C THR A 11 -21.99 -10.36 -26.47
N SER A 12 -22.16 -10.77 -27.72
CA SER A 12 -23.41 -10.59 -28.46
C SER A 12 -23.63 -11.74 -29.46
N SER A 13 -24.91 -11.97 -29.74
CA SER A 13 -25.35 -12.88 -30.80
C SER A 13 -26.48 -12.22 -31.57
N THR A 14 -26.38 -12.14 -32.89
CA THR A 14 -27.36 -11.43 -33.71
C THR A 14 -27.56 -12.13 -35.06
N LEU A 15 -28.79 -12.18 -35.53
CA LEU A 15 -29.12 -12.61 -36.89
C LEU A 15 -28.88 -11.44 -37.85
N THR A 16 -28.07 -11.67 -38.87
CA THR A 16 -27.80 -10.68 -39.94
C THR A 16 -28.73 -10.96 -41.12
N ASN A 17 -29.25 -9.91 -41.75
CA ASN A 17 -30.13 -10.02 -42.93
C ASN A 17 -29.36 -10.23 -44.25
N THR A 18 -28.12 -10.71 -44.18
CA THR A 18 -27.26 -10.93 -45.36
C THR A 18 -27.27 -12.40 -45.76
N ASP A 19 -27.47 -12.65 -47.05
CA ASP A 19 -27.46 -14.00 -47.61
C ASP A 19 -26.09 -14.65 -47.52
N CYS A 20 -26.10 -15.97 -47.32
CA CYS A 20 -24.88 -16.76 -47.24
C CYS A 20 -24.15 -16.84 -48.58
N THR A 21 -22.86 -16.49 -48.63
CA THR A 21 -22.03 -16.60 -49.84
C THR A 21 -21.86 -18.04 -50.33
N SER A 22 -22.03 -19.03 -49.45
CA SER A 22 -21.86 -20.45 -49.80
C SER A 22 -23.13 -21.13 -50.31
N CYS A 23 -24.31 -20.75 -49.83
CA CYS A 23 -25.57 -21.41 -50.20
C CYS A 23 -26.64 -20.45 -50.75
N GLN A 24 -26.36 -19.14 -50.80
CA GLN A 24 -27.26 -18.08 -51.28
C GLN A 24 -28.63 -18.05 -50.62
N GLU A 25 -28.76 -18.72 -49.47
CA GLU A 25 -30.03 -18.88 -48.77
C GLU A 25 -29.83 -18.69 -47.26
N GLY A 26 -30.60 -17.76 -46.69
CA GLY A 26 -30.78 -17.62 -45.26
C GLY A 26 -29.76 -16.71 -44.55
N PRO A 27 -30.13 -16.19 -43.36
CA PRO A 27 -29.34 -15.25 -42.60
C PRO A 27 -28.10 -15.91 -41.95
N PHE A 28 -27.04 -15.13 -41.69
CA PHE A 28 -25.96 -15.56 -40.81
C PHE A 28 -26.28 -15.27 -39.35
N PHE A 29 -25.94 -16.21 -38.48
CA PHE A 29 -25.83 -16.00 -37.04
C PHE A 29 -24.44 -15.44 -36.72
N ARG A 30 -24.39 -14.19 -36.27
CA ARG A 30 -23.16 -13.53 -35.82
C ARG A 30 -22.94 -13.82 -34.35
N LEU A 31 -21.78 -14.38 -34.01
CA LEU A 31 -21.31 -14.60 -32.64
C LEU A 31 -20.10 -13.71 -32.37
N VAL A 32 -20.19 -12.83 -31.38
CA VAL A 32 -19.08 -11.97 -30.98
C VAL A 32 -18.42 -12.53 -29.73
N LEU A 33 -17.19 -12.98 -29.87
CA LEU A 33 -16.35 -13.52 -28.80
C LEU A 33 -15.31 -12.47 -28.38
N GLN A 34 -15.27 -12.14 -27.10
CA GLN A 34 -14.32 -11.19 -26.54
C GLN A 34 -13.37 -11.93 -25.59
N LYS A 35 -12.07 -11.85 -25.88
CA LYS A 35 -11.00 -12.33 -24.99
C LYS A 35 -10.67 -11.24 -23.98
N PHE A 36 -10.63 -11.61 -22.71
CA PHE A 36 -10.24 -10.74 -21.60
C PHE A 36 -9.00 -11.29 -20.91
N PHE A 37 -8.10 -10.41 -20.52
CA PHE A 37 -7.02 -10.76 -19.60
C PHE A 37 -7.60 -10.89 -18.19
N THR A 38 -7.32 -12.02 -17.53
CA THR A 38 -7.78 -12.27 -16.17
C THR A 38 -6.61 -12.27 -15.20
N LEU A 39 -6.79 -11.55 -14.10
CA LEU A 39 -5.89 -11.57 -12.96
C LEU A 39 -6.72 -12.02 -11.75
N PHE A 40 -6.33 -13.12 -11.09
CA PHE A 40 -7.11 -13.73 -10.01
C PHE A 40 -8.58 -13.98 -10.40
N PHE A 41 -8.82 -14.49 -11.62
CA PHE A 41 -10.17 -14.75 -12.18
C PHE A 41 -11.04 -13.51 -12.43
N ILE A 42 -10.54 -12.29 -12.19
CA ILE A 42 -11.26 -11.05 -12.48
C ILE A 42 -10.85 -10.59 -13.90
N PRO A 43 -11.79 -10.41 -14.85
CA PRO A 43 -11.48 -9.83 -16.16
C PRO A 43 -11.10 -8.36 -16.01
N THR A 44 -9.87 -8.01 -16.41
CA THR A 44 -9.27 -6.70 -16.12
C THR A 44 -9.20 -5.75 -17.31
N PHE A 45 -8.96 -6.29 -18.51
CA PHE A 45 -9.02 -5.54 -19.77
C PHE A 45 -9.30 -6.46 -20.98
N PRO A 46 -9.98 -5.96 -22.02
CA PRO A 46 -10.18 -6.69 -23.27
C PRO A 46 -8.86 -6.81 -24.04
N LEU A 47 -8.55 -8.02 -24.52
CA LEU A 47 -7.34 -8.33 -25.31
C LEU A 47 -7.63 -8.37 -26.81
N ALA A 48 -8.64 -9.13 -27.21
CA ALA A 48 -8.97 -9.37 -28.60
C ALA A 48 -10.47 -9.60 -28.76
N LYS A 49 -11.00 -9.24 -29.93
CA LYS A 49 -12.37 -9.48 -30.35
C LYS A 49 -12.33 -10.39 -31.57
N GLU A 50 -13.04 -11.51 -31.50
CA GLU A 50 -13.22 -12.45 -32.59
C GLU A 50 -14.69 -12.49 -32.97
N ILE A 51 -14.98 -12.51 -34.26
CA ILE A 51 -16.34 -12.54 -34.78
C ILE A 51 -16.46 -13.79 -35.63
N VAL A 52 -17.40 -14.64 -35.25
CA VAL A 52 -17.68 -15.89 -35.94
C VAL A 52 -19.06 -15.77 -36.56
N LEU A 53 -19.16 -16.02 -37.87
CA LEU A 53 -20.42 -16.10 -38.59
C LEU A 53 -20.74 -17.56 -38.82
N PHE A 54 -21.96 -17.97 -38.49
CA PHE A 54 -22.45 -19.32 -38.67
C PHE A 54 -23.72 -19.29 -39.52
N CYS A 55 -23.78 -20.08 -40.60
CA CYS A 55 -24.99 -20.22 -41.39
C CYS A 55 -25.81 -21.42 -40.89
N GLU A 56 -27.06 -21.19 -40.51
CA GLU A 56 -27.94 -22.26 -40.01
C GLU A 56 -28.38 -23.24 -41.11
N LYS A 57 -28.38 -22.81 -42.38
CA LYS A 57 -28.86 -23.61 -43.52
C LYS A 57 -27.82 -24.60 -44.02
N CYS A 58 -26.59 -24.14 -44.29
CA CYS A 58 -25.52 -24.98 -44.81
C CYS A 58 -24.51 -25.44 -43.76
N GLY A 59 -24.54 -24.86 -42.55
CA GLY A 59 -23.59 -25.17 -41.47
C GLY A 59 -22.20 -24.55 -41.65
N CYS A 60 -21.98 -23.74 -42.69
CA CYS A 60 -20.68 -23.09 -42.90
C CYS A 60 -20.37 -22.09 -41.77
N THR A 61 -19.11 -22.11 -41.32
CA THR A 61 -18.60 -21.21 -40.29
C THR A 61 -17.48 -20.35 -40.86
N PHE A 62 -17.55 -19.04 -40.67
CA PHE A 62 -16.54 -18.07 -41.08
C PHE A 62 -16.00 -17.35 -39.84
N SER A 63 -14.73 -17.58 -39.50
CA SER A 63 -14.07 -16.97 -38.34
C SER A 63 -13.25 -15.72 -38.68
N ASP A 64 -13.03 -15.46 -39.97
CA ASP A 64 -12.22 -14.34 -40.44
C ASP A 64 -13.07 -13.39 -41.31
N VAL A 65 -13.63 -12.37 -40.67
CA VAL A 65 -14.53 -11.38 -41.29
C VAL A 65 -13.72 -10.30 -42.04
N SER A 66 -12.41 -10.47 -42.22
CA SER A 66 -11.51 -9.39 -42.65
C SER A 66 -11.48 -9.12 -44.17
N GLU A 67 -11.80 -10.08 -45.06
CA GLU A 67 -11.67 -9.84 -46.52
C GLU A 67 -12.90 -10.18 -47.38
N ASN A 68 -13.59 -11.30 -47.17
CA ASN A 68 -14.59 -11.80 -48.13
C ASN A 68 -16.06 -11.71 -47.69
N THR A 69 -16.35 -11.00 -46.59
CA THR A 69 -17.71 -10.85 -46.06
C THR A 69 -18.23 -9.43 -46.34
N ALA A 70 -19.53 -9.34 -46.66
CA ALA A 70 -20.18 -8.11 -47.11
C ALA A 70 -19.90 -6.93 -46.14
N PRO A 71 -19.66 -5.72 -46.66
CA PRO A 71 -19.32 -4.55 -45.83
C PRO A 71 -20.36 -4.24 -44.75
N ALA A 72 -21.63 -4.59 -44.96
CA ALA A 72 -22.69 -4.50 -43.96
C ALA A 72 -22.39 -5.30 -42.68
N ILE A 73 -21.72 -6.45 -42.80
CA ILE A 73 -21.35 -7.29 -41.65
C ILE A 73 -20.16 -6.68 -40.88
N LYS A 74 -19.27 -5.97 -41.58
CA LYS A 74 -18.13 -5.26 -40.98
C LYS A 74 -18.56 -4.02 -40.20
N GLU A 75 -19.52 -3.25 -40.69
CA GLU A 75 -20.01 -2.07 -39.95
C GLU A 75 -20.74 -2.46 -38.68
N GLU A 76 -21.56 -3.50 -38.70
CA GLU A 76 -22.23 -4.01 -37.49
C GLU A 76 -21.27 -4.73 -36.52
N ALA A 77 -20.14 -5.22 -37.02
CA ALA A 77 -19.07 -5.82 -36.22
C ALA A 77 -18.32 -4.80 -35.34
N HIS A 78 -18.44 -3.50 -35.59
CA HIS A 78 -17.87 -2.43 -34.77
C HIS A 78 -18.67 -2.13 -33.48
N GLU A 79 -19.41 -3.10 -32.96
CA GLU A 79 -19.99 -3.00 -31.61
C GLU A 79 -18.90 -2.69 -30.57
N LYS A 80 -19.11 -1.60 -29.82
CA LYS A 80 -18.19 -1.09 -28.80
C LYS A 80 -17.98 -2.13 -27.71
N THR A 81 -16.73 -2.32 -27.29
CA THR A 81 -16.42 -3.16 -26.12
C THR A 81 -17.17 -2.65 -24.89
N PRO A 82 -17.85 -3.53 -24.13
CA PRO A 82 -18.64 -3.10 -22.97
C PRO A 82 -17.76 -2.43 -21.92
N TRP A 83 -18.22 -1.28 -21.41
CA TRP A 83 -17.47 -0.43 -20.47
C TRP A 83 -17.06 -1.15 -19.17
N TRP A 84 -17.83 -2.16 -18.74
CA TRP A 84 -17.52 -3.01 -17.59
C TRP A 84 -16.23 -3.81 -17.74
N GLY A 85 -15.74 -4.03 -18.98
CA GLY A 85 -14.49 -4.71 -19.26
C GLY A 85 -13.24 -4.00 -18.74
N TRP A 86 -13.36 -2.74 -18.31
CA TRP A 86 -12.28 -1.92 -17.76
C TRP A 86 -12.29 -1.79 -16.24
N SER A 87 -13.24 -2.42 -15.55
CA SER A 87 -13.40 -2.34 -14.09
C SER A 87 -12.12 -2.73 -13.33
N GLY A 88 -11.42 -3.78 -13.78
CA GLY A 88 -10.16 -4.20 -13.17
C GLY A 88 -9.01 -3.21 -13.37
N SER A 89 -8.97 -2.52 -14.52
CA SER A 89 -7.96 -1.49 -14.79
C SER A 89 -8.14 -0.26 -13.90
N VAL A 90 -9.39 0.16 -13.69
CA VAL A 90 -9.73 1.26 -12.76
C VAL A 90 -9.31 0.90 -11.34
N LEU A 91 -9.64 -0.30 -10.88
CA LEU A 91 -9.25 -0.78 -9.54
C LEU A 91 -7.72 -0.82 -9.37
N ALA A 92 -7.00 -1.31 -10.37
CA ALA A 92 -5.53 -1.34 -10.34
C ALA A 92 -4.94 0.08 -10.24
N SER A 93 -5.49 1.04 -10.99
CA SER A 93 -5.06 2.44 -10.93
C SER A 93 -5.26 3.04 -9.54
N PHE A 94 -6.42 2.82 -8.91
CA PHE A 94 -6.68 3.29 -7.55
C PHE A 94 -5.71 2.70 -6.53
N LEU A 95 -5.41 1.41 -6.65
CA LEU A 95 -4.49 0.73 -5.75
C LEU A 95 -3.08 1.32 -5.87
N VAL A 96 -2.59 1.56 -7.09
CA VAL A 96 -1.30 2.23 -7.31
C VAL A 96 -1.27 3.62 -6.68
N LEU A 97 -2.30 4.44 -6.91
CA LEU A 97 -2.39 5.79 -6.31
C LEU A 97 -2.40 5.74 -4.79
N PHE A 98 -3.09 4.77 -4.18
CA PHE A 98 -3.12 4.57 -2.75
C PHE A 98 -1.74 4.22 -2.17
N PHE A 99 -0.99 3.33 -2.82
CA PHE A 99 0.39 3.02 -2.40
C PHE A 99 1.32 4.23 -2.51
N VAL A 100 1.19 5.02 -3.58
CA VAL A 100 1.96 6.27 -3.74
C VAL A 100 1.61 7.24 -2.61
N TYR A 101 0.33 7.44 -2.32
CA TYR A 101 -0.14 8.34 -1.26
C TYR A 101 0.46 7.99 0.12
N ILE A 102 0.38 6.71 0.52
CA ILE A 102 0.98 6.23 1.78
C ILE A 102 2.49 6.51 1.80
N SER A 103 3.19 6.26 0.69
CA SER A 103 4.65 6.46 0.63
C SER A 103 5.06 7.93 0.73
N THR A 104 4.21 8.86 0.26
CA THR A 104 4.51 10.30 0.29
C THR A 104 4.36 10.92 1.68
N GLU A 105 3.42 10.45 2.50
CA GLU A 105 3.23 10.92 3.88
C GLU A 105 4.40 10.55 4.80
N GLU A 106 4.94 9.35 4.67
CA GLU A 106 6.12 8.93 5.44
C GLU A 106 7.32 9.83 5.12
N ARG A 107 7.50 10.21 3.85
CA ARG A 107 8.63 11.03 3.44
C ARG A 107 8.53 12.48 3.92
N SER A 108 7.34 13.06 3.96
CA SER A 108 7.14 14.44 4.42
C SER A 108 7.38 14.57 5.93
N THR A 109 6.89 13.61 6.71
CA THR A 109 7.11 13.57 8.17
C THR A 109 8.58 13.35 8.53
N GLU A 110 9.28 12.45 7.84
CA GLU A 110 10.72 12.23 8.04
C GLU A 110 11.55 13.50 7.74
N LEU A 111 11.21 14.23 6.68
CA LEU A 111 11.89 15.49 6.34
C LEU A 111 11.64 16.60 7.36
N LEU A 112 10.42 16.71 7.87
CA LEU A 112 10.06 17.69 8.90
C LEU A 112 10.86 17.45 10.18
N ILE A 113 10.90 16.21 10.68
CA ILE A 113 11.65 15.85 11.89
C ILE A 113 13.15 16.10 11.73
N ARG A 114 13.71 15.83 10.53
CA ARG A 114 15.14 16.11 10.25
C ARG A 114 15.45 17.61 10.24
N SER A 115 14.50 18.44 9.79
CA SER A 115 14.67 19.90 9.72
C SER A 115 14.49 20.58 11.07
N GLN A 116 13.47 20.15 11.84
CA GLN A 116 13.03 20.73 13.10
C GLN A 116 12.60 19.60 14.07
N PRO A 117 13.56 19.03 14.83
CA PRO A 117 13.24 18.02 15.83
C PRO A 117 12.50 18.64 17.01
N GLU A 118 11.43 17.98 17.46
CA GLU A 118 10.64 18.35 18.63
C GLU A 118 10.85 17.34 19.78
N VAL A 119 10.61 17.78 21.02
CA VAL A 119 10.63 16.88 22.18
C VAL A 119 9.58 15.77 21.98
N GLY A 120 10.01 14.52 22.13
CA GLY A 120 9.19 13.34 21.90
C GLY A 120 9.31 12.72 20.51
N ASP A 121 10.01 13.35 19.57
CA ASP A 121 10.30 12.72 18.27
C ASP A 121 11.20 11.49 18.45
N VAL A 122 10.92 10.43 17.69
CA VAL A 122 11.68 9.18 17.69
C VAL A 122 12.43 9.03 16.37
N ILE A 123 13.75 8.88 16.44
CA ILE A 123 14.64 8.76 15.28
C ILE A 123 15.19 7.34 15.22
N PHE A 124 15.19 6.74 14.03
CA PHE A 124 15.71 5.40 13.78
C PHE A 124 17.12 5.49 13.20
N LEU A 125 18.06 4.82 13.87
CA LEU A 125 19.46 4.77 13.48
C LEU A 125 19.84 3.35 13.02
N HIS A 126 20.84 3.31 12.14
CA HIS A 126 21.45 2.09 11.65
C HIS A 126 22.94 2.11 11.97
N ASP A 127 23.39 1.12 12.72
CA ASP A 127 24.79 0.90 13.01
C ASP A 127 25.26 -0.38 12.30
N ALA A 128 26.20 -0.20 11.36
CA ALA A 128 26.73 -1.27 10.54
C ALA A 128 27.64 -2.24 11.33
N GLU A 129 28.11 -1.84 12.51
CA GLU A 129 28.97 -2.68 13.36
C GLU A 129 28.17 -3.81 14.02
N LEU A 130 26.88 -3.58 14.29
CA LEU A 130 25.95 -4.56 14.84
C LEU A 130 25.40 -5.51 13.77
N LYS A 131 26.16 -6.55 13.42
CA LYS A 131 25.81 -7.52 12.36
C LYS A 131 24.43 -8.16 12.47
N SER A 132 24.00 -8.55 13.68
CA SER A 132 22.75 -9.31 13.88
C SER A 132 21.51 -8.42 14.07
N ALA A 133 21.70 -7.20 14.56
CA ALA A 133 20.63 -6.27 14.90
C ALA A 133 21.10 -4.82 14.74
N PRO A 134 21.25 -4.34 13.49
CA PRO A 134 21.87 -3.04 13.22
C PRO A 134 20.94 -1.85 13.49
N TYR A 135 19.64 -2.09 13.73
CA TYR A 135 18.67 -1.00 13.89
C TYR A 135 18.34 -0.76 15.35
N TYR A 136 18.38 0.49 15.79
CA TYR A 136 17.88 0.93 17.10
C TYR A 136 17.21 2.30 16.93
N PHE A 137 16.56 2.78 17.99
CA PHE A 137 15.90 4.08 17.94
C PHE A 137 16.25 4.93 19.16
N ILE A 138 16.18 6.24 18.97
CA ILE A 138 16.45 7.23 19.99
C ILE A 138 15.26 8.17 20.09
N LYS A 139 14.91 8.60 21.30
CA LYS A 139 13.83 9.55 21.55
C LYS A 139 14.39 10.88 22.06
N VAL A 140 13.96 11.98 21.46
CA VAL A 140 14.36 13.34 21.88
C VAL A 140 13.72 13.64 23.25
N SER A 141 14.54 13.85 24.27
CA SER A 141 14.10 14.12 25.64
C SER A 141 14.06 15.61 25.98
N SER A 142 15.06 16.37 25.53
CA SER A 142 15.16 17.81 25.73
C SER A 142 15.88 18.47 24.54
N LEU A 143 15.50 19.72 24.27
CA LEU A 143 16.11 20.57 23.26
C LEU A 143 16.92 21.66 23.97
N GLU A 144 18.25 21.53 23.99
CA GLU A 144 19.13 22.67 24.28
C GLU A 144 19.53 23.33 22.94
N GLU A 145 19.98 24.59 22.96
CA GLU A 145 20.15 25.41 21.75
C GLU A 145 21.10 24.77 20.73
N THR A 146 22.14 24.08 21.20
CA THR A 146 23.18 23.42 20.39
C THR A 146 23.07 21.89 20.42
N ASP A 147 22.63 21.34 21.54
CA ASP A 147 22.68 19.92 21.82
C ASP A 147 21.29 19.31 22.01
N LEU A 148 21.17 18.08 21.54
CA LEU A 148 19.96 17.29 21.69
C LEU A 148 20.27 16.16 22.66
N MET A 149 19.43 16.06 23.70
CA MET A 149 19.48 14.97 24.65
C MET A 149 18.54 13.85 24.19
N PHE A 150 19.03 12.61 24.25
CA PHE A 150 18.30 11.44 23.78
C PHE A 150 18.27 10.32 24.81
N PHE A 151 17.16 9.58 24.79
CA PHE A 151 17.09 8.25 25.37
C PHE A 151 17.28 7.21 24.26
N GLN A 152 18.23 6.30 24.44
CA GLN A 152 18.47 5.21 23.50
C GLN A 152 17.57 4.01 23.81
N SER A 153 17.16 3.26 22.79
CA SER A 153 16.38 2.04 23.00
C SER A 153 17.22 0.95 23.68
N THR A 154 16.63 0.23 24.64
CA THR A 154 17.26 -0.91 25.33
C THR A 154 17.48 -2.11 24.41
N HIS A 155 16.70 -2.20 23.33
CA HIS A 155 16.76 -3.28 22.36
C HIS A 155 17.21 -2.80 20.99
N SER A 156 17.89 -3.68 20.27
CA SER A 156 18.22 -3.54 18.87
C SER A 156 17.44 -4.55 18.02
N TYR A 157 17.25 -4.23 16.74
CA TYR A 157 16.37 -4.94 15.82
C TYR A 157 17.11 -5.28 14.53
N SER A 158 16.79 -6.44 13.96
CA SER A 158 17.33 -6.87 12.66
C SER A 158 16.74 -6.11 11.47
N ARG A 159 15.55 -5.51 11.63
CA ARG A 159 14.83 -4.80 10.56
C ARG A 159 14.30 -3.46 11.05
N LEU A 160 14.38 -2.44 10.19
CA LEU A 160 13.79 -1.12 10.43
C LEU A 160 12.29 -1.20 10.76
N SER A 161 11.53 -2.06 10.07
CA SER A 161 10.10 -2.24 10.33
C SER A 161 9.81 -2.84 11.71
N GLY A 162 10.73 -3.63 12.27
CA GLY A 162 10.65 -4.14 13.64
C GLY A 162 10.84 -3.02 14.66
N ALA A 163 11.86 -2.18 14.46
CA ALA A 163 12.11 -1.00 15.28
C ALA A 163 10.94 -0.01 15.23
N LYS A 164 10.41 0.30 14.03
CA LYS A 164 9.23 1.18 13.85
C LYS A 164 8.02 0.63 14.63
N LYS A 165 7.73 -0.67 14.53
CA LYS A 165 6.61 -1.30 15.26
C LYS A 165 6.76 -1.24 16.77
N ALA A 166 7.97 -1.42 17.30
CA ALA A 166 8.24 -1.33 18.73
C ALA A 166 8.00 0.10 19.24
N ALA A 167 8.56 1.09 18.54
CA ALA A 167 8.39 2.49 18.88
C ALA A 167 6.94 2.97 18.80
N THR A 168 6.13 2.46 17.86
CA THR A 168 4.71 2.83 17.72
C THR A 168 3.83 2.21 18.79
N ARG A 169 4.14 1.01 19.28
CA ARG A 169 3.24 0.29 20.21
C ARG A 169 3.17 0.96 21.57
N GLU A 170 4.29 1.38 22.15
CA GLU A 170 4.34 1.99 23.48
C GLU A 170 5.44 3.07 23.55
N PRO A 171 5.21 4.28 23.01
CA PRO A 171 6.26 5.31 22.90
C PRO A 171 6.69 5.94 24.23
N HIS A 172 6.04 5.59 25.34
CA HIS A 172 6.20 6.21 26.66
C HIS A 172 6.66 5.27 27.76
N ASP A 173 6.76 3.97 27.48
CA ASP A 173 7.13 3.02 28.52
C ASP A 173 8.64 3.04 28.76
N LYS A 174 9.05 3.28 30.00
CA LYS A 174 10.46 3.41 30.42
C LYS A 174 11.23 2.11 30.16
N ILE A 175 10.54 0.98 30.06
CA ILE A 175 11.14 -0.35 29.82
C ILE A 175 11.92 -0.39 28.49
N TYR A 176 11.51 0.40 27.49
CA TYR A 176 12.13 0.38 26.17
C TYR A 176 13.29 1.36 25.99
N TYR A 177 13.57 2.19 26.99
CA TYR A 177 14.60 3.22 26.93
C TYR A 177 15.60 3.02 28.06
N THR A 178 16.88 3.20 27.76
CA THR A 178 17.90 3.27 28.81
C THR A 178 17.72 4.55 29.63
N ASP A 179 18.02 4.48 30.93
CA ASP A 179 18.04 5.64 31.83
C ASP A 179 19.23 6.57 31.54
N GLU A 180 20.17 6.14 30.69
CA GLU A 180 21.31 6.92 30.25
C GLU A 180 20.91 7.95 29.19
N VAL A 181 21.31 9.21 29.42
CA VAL A 181 21.09 10.31 28.48
C VAL A 181 22.32 10.45 27.58
N PHE A 182 22.11 10.30 26.28
CA PHE A 182 23.16 10.52 25.28
C PHE A 182 23.00 11.91 24.65
N GLN A 183 24.12 12.60 24.47
CA GLN A 183 24.18 13.92 23.86
C GLN A 183 24.70 13.80 22.42
N PHE A 184 23.92 14.25 21.45
CA PHE A 184 24.39 14.40 20.06
C PHE A 184 24.17 15.82 19.58
N SER A 185 25.10 16.32 18.76
CA SER A 185 24.94 17.63 18.13
C SER A 185 23.85 17.59 17.06
N ARG A 186 23.10 18.70 16.93
CA ARG A 186 22.05 18.84 15.89
C ARG A 186 22.59 18.62 14.48
N GLU A 187 23.85 18.96 14.24
CA GLU A 187 24.49 18.80 12.94
C GLU A 187 24.74 17.33 12.57
N TYR A 188 25.07 16.49 13.56
CA TYR A 188 25.30 15.06 13.34
C TYR A 188 24.05 14.41 12.74
N ILE A 189 22.87 14.69 13.28
CA ILE A 189 21.61 14.09 12.81
C ILE A 189 21.20 14.61 11.43
N LYS A 190 21.48 15.87 11.13
CA LYS A 190 21.20 16.45 9.80
C LYS A 190 22.07 15.85 8.71
N LYS A 191 23.33 15.52 9.00
CA LYS A 191 24.33 15.06 8.02
C LYS A 191 24.57 13.55 8.02
N SER A 192 24.18 12.82 9.07
CA SER A 192 24.46 11.39 9.15
C SER A 192 23.67 10.59 8.10
N LYS A 193 24.35 9.60 7.53
CA LYS A 193 23.77 8.59 6.63
C LYS A 193 23.09 7.46 7.40
N ASP A 194 23.29 7.44 8.70
CA ASP A 194 22.86 6.38 9.62
C ASP A 194 21.40 6.56 10.06
N VAL A 195 20.84 7.77 9.90
CA VAL A 195 19.41 8.01 10.10
C VAL A 195 18.62 7.39 8.95
N ARG A 196 17.82 6.37 9.27
CA ARG A 196 17.01 5.59 8.32
C ARG A 196 15.51 5.88 8.39
N GLY A 197 15.10 6.74 9.31
CA GLY A 197 13.72 7.23 9.40
C GLY A 197 13.48 7.98 10.70
N ALA A 198 12.32 8.61 10.82
CA ALA A 198 11.87 9.28 12.02
C ALA A 198 10.34 9.24 12.11
N ILE A 199 9.82 9.15 13.32
CA ILE A 199 8.38 9.17 13.60
C ILE A 199 8.14 10.19 14.71
N ARG A 200 7.15 11.06 14.50
CA ARG A 200 6.56 11.87 15.55
C ARG A 200 5.40 11.08 16.14
N PRO A 201 5.54 10.48 17.33
CA PRO A 201 4.40 9.82 17.96
C PRO A 201 3.31 10.87 18.13
N SER A 202 2.07 10.55 17.72
CA SER A 202 0.94 11.42 18.00
C SER A 202 0.89 11.65 19.51
N LYS A 203 0.76 12.91 19.94
CA LYS A 203 0.52 13.23 21.35
C LYS A 203 -0.60 12.30 21.83
N PRO A 204 -0.46 11.67 23.02
CA PRO A 204 -1.52 10.80 23.51
C PRO A 204 -2.82 11.60 23.42
N SER A 205 -3.80 11.06 22.69
CA SER A 205 -5.18 11.51 22.88
C SER A 205 -5.42 11.28 24.36
N VAL A 206 -5.47 12.35 25.15
CA VAL A 206 -5.63 12.30 26.59
C VAL A 206 -6.83 11.40 26.86
N ARG A 207 -6.55 10.15 27.24
CA ARG A 207 -7.57 9.16 27.54
C ARG A 207 -8.07 9.57 28.92
N ASN A 208 -9.14 10.38 28.89
CA ASN A 208 -9.97 10.86 29.98
C ASN A 208 -9.23 11.25 31.28
N SER A 209 -9.30 12.52 31.68
CA SER A 209 -8.70 13.07 32.92
C SER A 209 -9.01 12.30 34.21
N LYS A 210 -10.01 11.41 34.20
CA LYS A 210 -10.33 10.51 35.31
C LYS A 210 -9.30 9.38 35.51
N ASP A 211 -8.66 8.87 34.45
CA ASP A 211 -7.65 7.80 34.57
C ASP A 211 -6.34 8.33 35.16
N LEU A 212 -5.95 9.57 34.82
CA LEU A 212 -4.76 10.23 35.39
C LEU A 212 -4.87 10.39 36.92
N SER A 213 -6.08 10.63 37.44
CA SER A 213 -6.31 10.78 38.89
C SER A 213 -6.18 9.46 39.67
N LYS A 214 -6.39 8.33 38.99
CA LYS A 214 -6.24 6.98 39.53
C LYS A 214 -4.77 6.58 39.55
N GLU A 215 -4.07 6.83 38.44
CA GLU A 215 -2.64 6.52 38.31
C GLU A 215 -1.77 7.33 39.29
N ILE A 216 -2.11 8.60 39.53
CA ILE A 216 -1.43 9.45 40.54
C ILE A 216 -1.71 8.97 41.97
N LYS A 217 -2.91 8.46 42.26
CA LYS A 217 -3.26 7.93 43.59
C LYS A 217 -2.50 6.63 43.87
N ASP A 218 -2.36 5.77 42.89
CA ASP A 218 -1.59 4.53 43.04
C ASP A 218 -0.09 4.82 43.15
N TYR A 219 0.42 5.86 42.49
CA TYR A 219 1.82 6.32 42.64
C TYR A 219 2.15 6.87 44.04
N LEU A 220 1.21 7.58 44.69
CA LEU A 220 1.44 8.15 46.03
C LEU A 220 1.35 7.12 47.16
N LEU A 221 0.83 5.92 46.90
CA LEU A 221 0.69 4.86 47.90
C LEU A 221 1.87 3.87 47.93
N VAL A 222 2.80 3.96 46.98
CA VAL A 222 3.93 2.99 46.84
C VAL A 222 5.28 3.59 47.24
N SER A 223 5.36 4.85 47.72
CA SER A 223 6.61 5.33 48.35
C SER A 223 6.81 4.67 49.74
N PRO A 224 7.84 3.83 49.95
CA PRO A 224 8.19 3.38 51.29
C PRO A 224 8.74 4.57 52.07
N LYS A 225 8.22 4.79 53.29
CA LYS A 225 8.80 5.73 54.25
C LYS A 225 10.22 5.27 54.62
N THR A 226 11.23 5.74 53.90
CA THR A 226 12.62 5.71 54.38
C THR A 226 12.78 6.79 55.45
N GLY A 227 12.39 6.45 56.68
CA GLY A 227 12.72 7.23 57.86
C GLY A 227 14.20 7.09 58.18
N HIS A 228 15.01 7.98 57.62
CA HIS A 228 16.28 8.37 58.23
C HIS A 228 15.97 9.01 59.59
N LYS A 229 16.46 8.42 60.69
CA LYS A 229 16.74 9.19 61.89
C LYS A 229 18.19 8.93 62.32
N LYS A 230 18.93 10.03 62.27
CA LYS A 230 20.31 10.22 62.74
C LYS A 230 20.34 10.30 64.27
N ASP A 231 21.53 9.98 64.77
CA ASP A 231 22.15 10.32 66.06
C ASP A 231 21.60 9.67 67.34
#